data_AF-A0AAD3N9U9-F1
#
_entry.id   AF-A0AAD3N9U9-F1
#
_cell.length_a   1.000
_cell.length_b   1.000
_cell.length_c   1.000
_cell.angle_alpha   90.00
_cell.angle_beta   90.00
_cell.angle_gamma   90.00
#
_symmetry.space_group_name_H-M   'P 1'
#
loop_
_entity.id
_entity.type
_entity.pdbx_description
1 polymer ?
#
loop_
_entity_poly.entity_id
_entity_poly.type
_entity_poly.pdbx_seq_one_letter_code
_entity_poly.pdbx_strand_id
1 'polypeptide(L)'
;MTADILSAINTLSRPLSEAVDNAQSSHQQAVLAGLRSNRVLLLDQLQTDSSFQEVRRLRDEVMTAAEWFSGDTEDAAWGFVQECLLLLLTLARHLSIELEVFRRSRAPSAANFHTPEMAPPLPPDVLSVTQQRTLRAALQFVVSLGLCPYLAPGVGVPLGRRSAFGAMVEKLVRGGAVSAGGCRLLITTNVLLQLTELSSLATLVFTQHLGDVMAALCQLGYQPHWAERGGSEEEETQELCAEERQTCREALRGLLGKVYQPIIIKELLILQGGSKQ
;
A
#
# COMPACT_ATOMS: atom_id res chain seq x y z
N MET A 1 -18.33 -7.10 -8.82
CA MET A 1 -17.15 -6.22 -8.93
C MET A 1 -16.27 -6.21 -7.68
N THR A 2 -16.75 -5.86 -6.47
CA THR A 2 -15.89 -5.86 -5.26
C THR A 2 -15.19 -7.20 -5.01
N ALA A 3 -15.92 -8.31 -5.16
CA ALA A 3 -15.36 -9.67 -5.03
C ALA A 3 -14.31 -9.97 -6.11
N ASP A 4 -14.50 -9.47 -7.33
CA ASP A 4 -13.60 -9.67 -8.46
C ASP A 4 -12.29 -8.90 -8.27
N ILE A 5 -12.36 -7.63 -7.84
CA ILE A 5 -11.16 -6.84 -7.49
C ILE A 5 -10.38 -7.54 -6.36
N LEU A 6 -11.08 -8.05 -5.35
CA LEU A 6 -10.44 -8.78 -4.25
C LEU A 6 -9.88 -10.13 -4.68
N SER A 7 -10.49 -10.81 -5.66
CA SER A 7 -9.92 -12.00 -6.29
C SER A 7 -8.62 -11.69 -7.02
N ALA A 8 -8.58 -10.58 -7.76
CA ALA A 8 -7.36 -10.10 -8.42
C ALA A 8 -6.25 -9.78 -7.39
N ILE A 9 -6.59 -9.09 -6.29
CA ILE A 9 -5.65 -8.84 -5.18
C ILE A 9 -5.17 -10.17 -4.58
N ASN A 10 -6.07 -11.15 -4.41
CA ASN A 10 -5.73 -12.45 -3.88
C ASN A 10 -4.77 -13.25 -4.78
N THR A 11 -4.90 -13.12 -6.10
CA THR A 11 -3.94 -13.69 -7.07
C THR A 11 -2.55 -13.12 -6.86
N LEU A 12 -2.42 -11.81 -6.65
CA LEU A 12 -1.12 -11.19 -6.34
C LEU A 12 -0.56 -11.64 -4.98
N SER A 13 -1.40 -11.68 -3.95
CA SER A 13 -0.99 -12.01 -2.58
C SER A 13 -0.88 -13.51 -2.30
N ARG A 14 -1.04 -14.37 -3.31
CA ARG A 14 -1.00 -15.83 -3.13
C ARG A 14 0.37 -16.22 -2.56
N PRO A 15 0.40 -17.03 -1.48
CA PRO A 15 1.66 -17.44 -0.88
C PRO A 15 2.51 -18.18 -1.91
N LEU A 16 3.82 -17.96 -1.86
CA LEU A 16 4.80 -18.68 -2.66
C LEU A 16 4.90 -20.13 -2.18
N SER A 17 3.88 -20.94 -2.46
CA SER A 17 3.88 -22.37 -2.16
C SER A 17 4.35 -23.12 -3.41
N GLU A 18 5.38 -23.94 -3.24
CA GLU A 18 5.84 -24.99 -4.17
C GLU A 18 6.77 -24.60 -5.34
N ALA A 19 7.80 -23.79 -5.06
CA ALA A 19 9.00 -23.73 -5.92
C ALA A 19 10.29 -24.05 -5.13
N VAL A 20 10.19 -24.88 -4.09
CA VAL A 20 11.33 -25.20 -3.20
C VAL A 20 12.05 -26.50 -3.60
N ASP A 21 11.49 -27.30 -4.50
CA ASP A 21 12.18 -28.48 -5.03
C ASP A 21 12.85 -28.14 -6.36
N ASN A 22 13.96 -27.40 -6.31
CA ASN A 22 15.14 -27.64 -7.16
C ASN A 22 16.27 -26.61 -6.88
N ALA A 23 17.38 -27.14 -6.38
CA ALA A 23 18.77 -26.69 -6.48
C ALA A 23 19.09 -25.17 -6.52
N GLN A 24 19.73 -24.69 -5.44
CA GLN A 24 20.82 -23.69 -5.43
C GLN A 24 20.60 -22.31 -6.09
N SER A 25 19.38 -21.89 -6.40
CA SER A 25 19.09 -20.45 -6.53
C SER A 25 18.97 -19.84 -5.13
N SER A 26 19.56 -18.65 -4.90
CA SER A 26 19.45 -18.01 -3.59
C SER A 26 17.96 -17.83 -3.27
N HIS A 27 17.53 -18.11 -2.03
CA HIS A 27 16.11 -18.03 -1.64
C HIS A 27 15.46 -16.67 -2.00
N GLN A 28 16.27 -15.61 -2.16
CA GLN A 28 15.89 -14.30 -2.68
C GLN A 28 15.43 -14.34 -4.16
N GLN A 29 16.13 -15.08 -5.03
CA GLN A 29 15.74 -15.26 -6.43
C GLN A 29 14.41 -16.02 -6.55
N ALA A 30 14.17 -17.02 -5.68
CA ALA A 30 12.89 -17.72 -5.63
C ALA A 30 11.73 -16.77 -5.25
N VAL A 31 11.96 -15.88 -4.27
CA VAL A 31 10.97 -14.86 -3.89
C VAL A 31 10.69 -13.90 -5.05
N LEU A 32 11.72 -13.37 -5.72
CA LEU A 32 11.56 -12.50 -6.88
C LEU A 32 10.84 -13.20 -8.03
N ALA A 33 11.16 -14.47 -8.30
CA ALA A 33 10.50 -15.26 -9.33
C ALA A 33 9.01 -15.46 -9.01
N GLY A 34 8.66 -15.71 -7.74
CA GLY A 34 7.27 -15.81 -7.31
C GLY A 34 6.51 -14.49 -7.47
N LEU A 35 7.10 -13.35 -7.09
CA LEU A 35 6.47 -12.03 -7.29
C LEU A 35 6.24 -11.73 -8.78
N ARG A 36 7.22 -12.05 -9.65
CA ARG A 36 7.09 -11.92 -11.10
C ARG A 36 5.98 -12.82 -11.65
N SER A 37 5.96 -14.09 -11.23
CA SER A 37 4.95 -15.07 -11.67
C SER A 37 3.55 -14.64 -11.26
N ASN A 38 3.35 -14.20 -10.02
CA ASN A 38 2.06 -13.68 -9.55
C ASN A 38 1.60 -12.47 -10.37
N ARG A 39 2.52 -11.55 -10.71
CA ARG A 39 2.21 -10.39 -11.57
C ARG A 39 1.79 -10.83 -12.98
N VAL A 40 2.54 -11.73 -13.61
CA VAL A 40 2.20 -12.24 -14.95
C VAL A 40 0.85 -12.94 -14.93
N LEU A 41 0.59 -13.78 -13.91
CA LEU A 41 -0.67 -14.48 -13.74
C LEU A 41 -1.85 -13.49 -13.57
N LEU A 42 -1.67 -12.42 -12.79
CA LEU A 42 -2.69 -11.38 -12.67
C LEU A 42 -2.97 -10.73 -14.03
N LEU A 43 -1.93 -10.31 -14.75
CA LEU A 43 -2.10 -9.61 -16.03
C LEU A 43 -2.76 -10.50 -17.08
N ASP A 44 -2.41 -11.79 -17.12
CA ASP A 44 -3.05 -12.78 -17.98
C ASP A 44 -4.52 -13.00 -17.60
N GLN A 45 -4.83 -13.19 -16.32
CA GLN A 45 -6.23 -13.29 -15.84
C GLN A 45 -7.04 -12.04 -16.20
N LEU A 46 -6.45 -10.86 -15.95
CA LEU A 46 -7.09 -9.60 -16.30
C LEU A 46 -7.35 -9.51 -17.79
N GLN A 47 -6.52 -10.09 -18.67
CA GLN A 47 -6.62 -10.07 -20.14
C GLN A 47 -7.58 -11.13 -20.71
N THR A 48 -7.58 -12.34 -20.16
CA THR A 48 -8.24 -13.51 -20.74
C THR A 48 -9.67 -13.69 -20.20
N ASP A 49 -9.91 -13.36 -18.92
CA ASP A 49 -11.20 -13.60 -18.30
C ASP A 49 -12.18 -12.43 -18.53
N SER A 50 -13.33 -12.73 -19.14
CA SER A 50 -14.39 -11.76 -19.40
C SER A 50 -15.05 -11.22 -18.11
N SER A 51 -15.02 -11.99 -17.02
CA SER A 51 -15.52 -11.57 -15.71
C SER A 51 -14.75 -10.37 -15.13
N PHE A 52 -13.49 -10.20 -15.52
CA PHE A 52 -12.64 -9.10 -15.07
C PHE A 52 -12.68 -7.89 -16.02
N GLN A 53 -13.56 -7.86 -17.03
CA GLN A 53 -13.63 -6.75 -17.98
C GLN A 53 -13.88 -5.40 -17.30
N GLU A 54 -14.84 -5.32 -16.38
CA GLU A 54 -15.14 -4.11 -15.63
C GLU A 54 -14.00 -3.74 -14.66
N VAL A 55 -13.35 -4.74 -14.05
CA VAL A 55 -12.17 -4.53 -13.21
C VAL A 55 -11.01 -3.97 -14.01
N ARG A 56 -10.77 -4.49 -15.23
CA ARG A 56 -9.75 -3.99 -16.15
C ARG A 56 -10.03 -2.55 -16.54
N ARG A 57 -11.26 -2.25 -16.96
CA ARG A 57 -11.66 -0.90 -17.32
C ARG A 57 -11.41 0.09 -16.18
N LEU A 58 -11.88 -0.21 -14.96
CA LEU A 58 -11.70 0.67 -13.82
C LEU A 58 -10.21 0.79 -13.44
N ARG A 59 -9.45 -0.30 -13.53
CA ARG A 59 -8.00 -0.30 -13.33
C ARG A 59 -7.29 0.61 -14.34
N ASP A 60 -7.70 0.58 -15.61
CA ASP A 60 -7.12 1.41 -16.67
C ASP A 60 -7.47 2.90 -16.47
N GLU A 61 -8.68 3.21 -15.98
CA GLU A 61 -9.07 4.56 -15.56
C GLU A 61 -8.21 5.07 -14.38
N VAL A 62 -7.89 4.21 -13.41
CA VAL A 62 -7.00 4.56 -12.30
C VAL A 62 -5.57 4.67 -12.78
N MET A 63 -5.13 3.81 -13.70
CA MET A 63 -3.79 3.83 -14.27
C MET A 63 -3.53 5.12 -15.05
N THR A 64 -4.50 5.56 -15.87
CA THR A 64 -4.38 6.81 -16.62
C THR A 64 -4.39 8.04 -15.72
N ALA A 65 -5.06 7.98 -14.56
CA ALA A 65 -4.98 9.01 -13.53
C ALA A 65 -3.70 8.97 -12.69
N ALA A 66 -2.98 7.84 -12.70
CA ALA A 66 -1.79 7.60 -11.91
C ALA A 66 -0.52 7.89 -12.73
N GLU A 67 -0.05 9.15 -12.71
CA GLU A 67 1.17 9.59 -13.41
C GLU A 67 2.45 8.84 -12.99
N TRP A 68 2.42 8.19 -11.82
CA TRP A 68 3.54 7.44 -11.26
C TRP A 68 3.67 5.99 -11.76
N PHE A 69 2.66 5.47 -12.48
CA PHE A 69 2.67 4.08 -12.92
C PHE A 69 3.58 3.91 -14.14
N SER A 70 4.51 2.95 -14.07
CA SER A 70 5.40 2.59 -15.17
C SER A 70 5.32 1.09 -15.44
N GLY A 71 4.96 0.72 -16.67
CA GLY A 71 4.88 -0.69 -17.07
C GLY A 71 6.25 -1.37 -17.18
N ASP A 72 7.28 -0.58 -17.48
CA ASP A 72 8.64 -1.02 -17.80
C ASP A 72 9.60 -0.77 -16.62
N THR A 73 9.47 -1.57 -15.56
CA THR A 73 10.41 -1.55 -14.43
C THR A 73 11.17 -2.86 -14.37
N GLU A 74 12.50 -2.77 -14.36
CA GLU A 74 13.39 -3.93 -14.18
C GLU A 74 13.29 -4.52 -12.77
N ASP A 75 12.91 -3.69 -11.80
CA ASP A 75 12.72 -4.08 -10.41
C ASP A 75 11.38 -4.81 -10.24
N ALA A 76 11.50 -6.14 -10.16
CA ALA A 76 10.38 -7.04 -9.94
C ALA A 76 9.57 -6.77 -8.67
N ALA A 77 10.24 -6.38 -7.58
CA ALA A 77 9.58 -6.09 -6.33
C ALA A 77 8.78 -4.79 -6.45
N TRP A 78 9.35 -3.77 -7.08
CA TRP A 78 8.64 -2.52 -7.34
C TRP A 78 7.47 -2.70 -8.32
N GLY A 79 7.67 -3.43 -9.42
CA GLY A 79 6.59 -3.72 -10.37
C GLY A 79 5.44 -4.48 -9.73
N PHE A 80 5.73 -5.38 -8.79
CA PHE A 80 4.70 -6.04 -7.98
C PHE A 80 3.96 -5.05 -7.07
N VAL A 81 4.68 -4.16 -6.37
CA VAL A 81 4.09 -3.13 -5.52
C VAL A 81 3.19 -2.19 -6.32
N GLN A 82 3.62 -1.74 -7.50
CA GLN A 82 2.82 -0.87 -8.38
C GLN A 82 1.46 -1.50 -8.72
N GLU A 83 1.44 -2.79 -9.05
CA GLU A 83 0.19 -3.51 -9.34
C GLU A 83 -0.70 -3.64 -8.10
N CYS A 84 -0.11 -3.91 -6.92
CA CYS A 84 -0.86 -3.90 -5.66
C CYS A 84 -1.48 -2.52 -5.36
N LEU A 85 -0.69 -1.44 -5.48
CA LEU A 85 -1.16 -0.07 -5.27
C LEU A 85 -2.31 0.27 -6.23
N LEU A 86 -2.17 -0.10 -7.50
CA LEU A 86 -3.19 0.15 -8.52
C LEU A 86 -4.50 -0.59 -8.23
N LEU A 87 -4.44 -1.87 -7.84
CA LEU A 87 -5.64 -2.62 -7.46
C LEU A 87 -6.29 -2.10 -6.17
N LEU A 88 -5.50 -1.66 -5.19
CA LEU A 88 -6.01 -1.04 -3.97
C LEU A 88 -6.74 0.28 -4.26
N LEU A 89 -6.17 1.13 -5.13
CA LEU A 89 -6.83 2.36 -5.59
C LEU A 89 -8.10 2.06 -6.39
N THR A 90 -8.07 1.03 -7.24
CA THR A 90 -9.23 0.55 -8.00
C THR A 90 -10.36 0.14 -7.05
N LEU A 91 -10.02 -0.60 -5.99
CA LEU A 91 -10.98 -0.96 -4.95
C LEU A 91 -11.52 0.28 -4.23
N ALA A 92 -10.65 1.20 -3.81
CA ALA A 92 -11.07 2.42 -3.11
C ALA A 92 -12.03 3.25 -3.97
N ARG A 93 -11.69 3.48 -5.25
CA ARG A 93 -12.55 4.20 -6.19
C ARG A 93 -13.90 3.52 -6.37
N HIS A 94 -13.91 2.20 -6.54
CA HIS A 94 -15.16 1.43 -6.63
C HIS A 94 -16.02 1.60 -5.37
N LEU A 95 -15.45 1.40 -4.19
CA LEU A 95 -16.18 1.51 -2.92
C LEU A 95 -16.71 2.93 -2.69
N SER A 96 -15.94 3.96 -3.03
CA SER A 96 -16.40 5.36 -2.97
C SER A 96 -17.62 5.60 -3.85
N ILE A 97 -17.60 5.10 -5.10
CA ILE A 97 -18.73 5.24 -6.03
C ILE A 97 -19.97 4.53 -5.49
N GLU A 98 -19.84 3.27 -5.05
CA GLU A 98 -20.95 2.50 -4.49
C GLU A 98 -21.53 3.15 -3.23
N LEU A 99 -20.67 3.70 -2.38
CA LEU A 99 -21.09 4.38 -1.16
C LEU A 99 -21.87 5.66 -1.46
N GLU A 100 -21.46 6.42 -2.48
CA GLU A 100 -22.20 7.61 -2.93
C GLU A 100 -23.55 7.24 -3.55
N VAL A 101 -23.62 6.17 -4.35
CA VAL A 101 -24.88 5.66 -4.88
C VAL A 101 -25.81 5.24 -3.73
N PHE A 102 -25.30 4.46 -2.77
CA PHE A 102 -26.05 4.02 -1.60
C PHE A 102 -26.59 5.20 -0.77
N ARG A 103 -25.76 6.24 -0.55
CA ARG A 103 -26.17 7.47 0.16
C ARG A 103 -27.29 8.21 -0.57
N ARG A 104 -27.22 8.32 -1.90
CA ARG A 104 -28.26 8.96 -2.72
C ARG A 104 -29.57 8.19 -2.72
N SER A 105 -29.52 6.86 -2.81
CA SER A 105 -30.72 6.00 -2.76
C SER A 105 -31.47 6.06 -1.43
N ARG A 106 -30.79 6.46 -0.35
CA ARG A 106 -31.36 6.59 1.01
C ARG A 106 -31.90 8.00 1.31
N ALA A 107 -31.88 8.93 0.36
CA ALA A 107 -32.50 10.25 0.50
C ALA A 107 -34.01 10.12 0.82
N PRO A 108 -34.62 11.07 1.56
CA PRO A 108 -35.87 10.89 2.32
C PRO A 108 -37.12 10.51 1.50
N SER A 109 -37.08 10.55 0.18
CA SER A 109 -38.19 10.16 -0.70
C SER A 109 -38.54 8.66 -0.65
N ALA A 110 -37.63 7.81 -0.15
CA ALA A 110 -37.81 6.35 -0.07
C ALA A 110 -38.31 5.83 1.31
N ALA A 111 -38.52 6.72 2.29
CA ALA A 111 -38.85 6.33 3.67
C ALA A 111 -40.25 5.71 3.85
N ASN A 112 -41.10 5.72 2.82
CA ASN A 112 -42.53 5.36 2.92
C ASN A 112 -42.83 3.86 2.78
N PHE A 113 -41.82 2.97 2.67
CA PHE A 113 -42.05 1.53 2.44
C PHE A 113 -41.39 0.58 3.46
N HIS A 114 -40.86 1.08 4.58
CA HIS A 114 -40.18 0.21 5.55
C HIS A 114 -41.15 -0.39 6.58
N THR A 115 -41.25 -1.72 6.59
CA THR A 115 -41.87 -2.48 7.69
C THR A 115 -40.95 -2.47 8.93
N PRO A 116 -41.51 -2.44 10.15
CA PRO A 116 -40.76 -2.27 11.39
C PRO A 116 -39.81 -3.44 11.75
N GLU A 117 -39.90 -4.58 11.05
CA GLU A 117 -39.04 -5.75 11.25
C GLU A 117 -37.80 -5.78 10.33
N MET A 118 -37.70 -4.91 9.32
CA MET A 118 -36.62 -5.01 8.33
C MET A 118 -35.36 -4.28 8.81
N ALA A 119 -34.27 -5.04 9.00
CA ALA A 119 -32.97 -4.49 9.33
C ALA A 119 -32.48 -3.52 8.24
N PRO A 120 -31.84 -2.40 8.61
CA PRO A 120 -31.32 -1.46 7.64
C PRO A 120 -30.28 -2.14 6.73
N PRO A 121 -30.30 -1.85 5.41
CA PRO A 121 -29.35 -2.44 4.48
C PRO A 121 -27.92 -2.04 4.86
N LEU A 122 -27.00 -3.00 4.76
CA LEU A 122 -25.59 -2.78 5.05
C LEU A 122 -24.96 -1.89 3.98
N PRO A 123 -24.07 -0.95 4.36
CA PRO A 123 -23.37 -0.16 3.38
C PRO A 123 -22.35 -1.02 2.61
N PRO A 124 -22.05 -0.66 1.34
CA PRO A 124 -21.25 -1.48 0.43
C PRO A 124 -19.77 -1.59 0.82
N ASP A 125 -19.30 -0.76 1.76
CA ASP A 125 -17.93 -0.77 2.28
C ASP A 125 -17.74 -1.73 3.48
N VAL A 126 -18.79 -2.46 3.89
CA VAL A 126 -18.70 -3.53 4.89
C VAL A 126 -18.12 -4.78 4.26
N LEU A 127 -16.81 -4.96 4.43
CA LEU A 127 -16.07 -6.10 3.92
C LEU A 127 -16.16 -7.32 4.84
N SER A 128 -16.29 -8.50 4.25
CA SER A 128 -16.26 -9.78 4.97
C SER A 128 -14.88 -10.05 5.59
N VAL A 129 -14.81 -10.97 6.56
CA VAL A 129 -13.55 -11.34 7.24
C VAL A 129 -12.50 -11.84 6.23
N THR A 130 -12.91 -12.60 5.23
CA THR A 130 -12.03 -13.11 4.18
C THR A 130 -11.50 -11.97 3.32
N GLN A 131 -12.37 -11.04 2.92
CA GLN A 131 -12.01 -9.87 2.12
C GLN A 131 -11.01 -8.97 2.87
N GLN A 132 -11.26 -8.71 4.16
CA GLN A 132 -10.33 -7.96 5.00
C GLN A 132 -8.98 -8.67 5.15
N ARG A 133 -8.95 -10.00 5.23
CA ARG A 133 -7.69 -10.78 5.30
C ARG A 133 -6.89 -10.63 4.01
N THR A 134 -7.53 -10.72 2.85
CA THR A 134 -6.88 -10.49 1.55
C THR A 134 -6.29 -9.08 1.47
N LEU A 135 -7.02 -8.05 1.91
CA LEU A 135 -6.50 -6.68 1.93
C LEU A 135 -5.34 -6.49 2.90
N ARG A 136 -5.40 -7.07 4.10
CA ARG A 136 -4.28 -7.03 5.05
C ARG A 136 -3.03 -7.67 4.46
N ALA A 137 -3.16 -8.80 3.77
CA ALA A 137 -2.04 -9.44 3.11
C ALA A 137 -1.43 -8.53 2.02
N ALA A 138 -2.26 -7.92 1.17
CA ALA A 138 -1.81 -6.98 0.15
C ALA A 138 -1.14 -5.74 0.74
N LEU A 139 -1.73 -5.12 1.78
CA LEU A 139 -1.15 -3.99 2.49
C LEU A 139 0.20 -4.36 3.13
N GLN A 140 0.32 -5.57 3.68
CA GLN A 140 1.58 -6.02 4.25
C GLN A 140 2.68 -6.17 3.18
N PHE A 141 2.35 -6.65 1.98
CA PHE A 141 3.30 -6.64 0.87
C PHE A 141 3.69 -5.22 0.45
N VAL A 142 2.70 -4.33 0.28
CA VAL A 142 2.93 -2.93 -0.07
C VAL A 142 3.85 -2.24 0.93
N VAL A 143 3.61 -2.43 2.23
CA VAL A 143 4.45 -1.83 3.28
C VAL A 143 5.82 -2.48 3.33
N SER A 144 5.91 -3.81 3.22
CA SER A 144 7.18 -4.53 3.33
C SER A 144 8.08 -4.39 2.11
N LEU A 145 7.53 -4.11 0.92
CA LEU A 145 8.31 -3.99 -0.33
C LEU A 145 8.37 -2.53 -0.82
N GLY A 146 7.33 -1.74 -0.60
CA GLY A 146 7.15 -0.39 -1.14
C GLY A 146 7.43 0.75 -0.16
N LEU A 147 7.51 0.47 1.15
CA LEU A 147 7.68 1.50 2.17
C LEU A 147 8.92 1.24 3.04
N CYS A 148 8.91 0.17 3.85
CA CYS A 148 9.97 -0.09 4.82
C CYS A 148 11.39 -0.19 4.23
N PRO A 149 11.64 -0.78 3.04
CA PRO A 149 12.99 -0.85 2.48
C PRO A 149 13.60 0.51 2.13
N TYR A 150 12.75 1.51 1.86
CA TYR A 150 13.15 2.86 1.48
C TYR A 150 13.21 3.84 2.66
N LEU A 151 12.89 3.37 3.88
CA LEU A 151 13.12 4.14 5.09
C LEU A 151 14.61 4.19 5.41
N ALA A 152 15.09 5.38 5.77
CA ALA A 152 16.46 5.62 6.18
C ALA A 152 16.77 4.87 7.50
N PRO A 153 18.02 4.44 7.72
CA PRO A 153 18.42 3.83 8.98
C PRO A 153 18.06 4.71 10.17
N GLY A 154 17.36 4.15 11.16
CA GLY A 154 16.88 4.87 12.34
C GLY A 154 15.49 5.50 12.21
N VAL A 155 14.88 5.45 11.03
CA VAL A 155 13.48 5.84 10.82
C VAL A 155 12.61 4.58 10.75
N GLY A 156 11.63 4.46 11.65
CA GLY A 156 10.78 3.27 11.68
C GLY A 156 11.43 2.05 12.33
N VAL A 157 10.69 0.93 12.36
CA VAL A 157 11.23 -0.37 12.78
C VAL A 157 11.66 -1.15 11.53
N PRO A 158 12.96 -1.44 11.32
CA PRO A 158 13.42 -2.20 10.16
C PRO A 158 12.75 -3.57 10.03
N LEU A 159 12.56 -4.06 8.80
CA LEU A 159 11.90 -5.35 8.55
C LEU A 159 12.63 -6.52 9.20
N GLY A 160 13.96 -6.47 9.23
CA GLY A 160 14.76 -7.50 9.90
C GLY A 160 14.54 -7.61 11.40
N ARG A 161 13.98 -6.57 12.05
CA ARG A 161 13.57 -6.61 13.46
C ARG A 161 12.14 -7.11 13.65
N ARG A 162 11.36 -7.25 12.57
CA ARG A 162 9.96 -7.71 12.62
C ARG A 162 9.84 -9.20 12.37
N SER A 163 10.65 -9.75 11.46
CA SER A 163 10.70 -11.18 11.19
C SER A 163 11.97 -11.60 10.47
N ALA A 164 12.30 -12.91 10.54
CA ALA A 164 13.40 -13.49 9.76
C ALA A 164 13.17 -13.36 8.24
N PHE A 165 11.92 -13.50 7.79
CA PHE A 165 11.55 -13.26 6.40
C PHE A 165 11.73 -11.78 6.01
N GLY A 166 11.40 -10.85 6.91
CA GLY A 166 11.62 -9.42 6.73
C GLY A 166 13.09 -9.06 6.51
N ALA A 167 14.01 -9.69 7.24
CA ALA A 167 15.45 -9.49 7.05
C ALA A 167 15.93 -9.91 5.65
N MET A 168 15.33 -10.96 5.09
CA MET A 168 15.62 -11.43 3.74
C MET A 168 15.08 -10.48 2.67
N VAL A 169 13.84 -10.00 2.84
CA VAL A 169 13.20 -9.03 1.94
C VAL A 169 13.96 -7.71 1.93
N GLU A 170 14.41 -7.23 3.09
CA GLU A 170 15.20 -5.99 3.22
C GLU A 170 16.51 -6.07 2.40
N LYS A 171 17.19 -7.22 2.43
CA LYS A 171 18.39 -7.47 1.61
C LYS A 171 18.10 -7.59 0.12
N LEU A 172 16.92 -8.11 -0.22
CA LEU A 172 16.48 -8.28 -1.61
C LEU A 172 16.23 -6.93 -2.28
N VAL A 173 15.52 -6.02 -1.59
CA VAL A 173 15.11 -4.73 -2.18
C VAL A 173 16.27 -3.73 -2.20
N ARG A 174 17.14 -3.74 -1.18
CA ARG A 174 18.35 -2.87 -1.15
C ARG A 174 19.45 -3.29 -2.13
N GLY A 175 19.36 -4.49 -2.71
CA GLY A 175 20.31 -4.99 -3.71
C GLY A 175 20.02 -4.56 -5.15
N GLY A 176 18.86 -3.92 -5.41
CA GLY A 176 18.50 -3.37 -6.72
C GLY A 176 19.03 -1.94 -6.93
N ALA A 177 19.11 -1.47 -8.19
CA ALA A 177 19.57 -0.12 -8.52
C ALA A 177 18.76 0.95 -7.77
N VAL A 178 19.40 1.65 -6.82
CA VAL A 178 18.80 2.45 -5.74
C VAL A 178 18.33 3.86 -6.20
N SER A 179 18.36 4.16 -7.49
CA SER A 179 18.20 5.54 -8.00
C SER A 179 16.83 6.22 -7.71
N ALA A 180 15.76 5.46 -7.39
CA ALA A 180 14.40 6.02 -7.23
C ALA A 180 13.76 5.85 -5.83
N GLY A 181 14.54 5.53 -4.79
CA GLY A 181 13.99 5.18 -3.45
C GLY A 181 13.06 6.23 -2.85
N GLY A 182 13.42 7.52 -2.96
CA GLY A 182 12.60 8.64 -2.44
C GLY A 182 11.25 8.77 -3.13
N CYS A 183 11.22 8.72 -4.47
CA CYS A 183 9.98 8.76 -5.25
C CYS A 183 9.09 7.55 -4.95
N ARG A 184 9.66 6.34 -4.85
CA ARG A 184 8.91 5.12 -4.52
C ARG A 184 8.27 5.18 -3.14
N LEU A 185 9.01 5.72 -2.16
CA LEU A 185 8.49 5.97 -0.82
C LEU A 185 7.34 6.98 -0.84
N LEU A 186 7.50 8.10 -1.56
CA LEU A 186 6.45 9.11 -1.72
C LEU A 186 5.19 8.52 -2.36
N ILE A 187 5.32 7.82 -3.49
CA ILE A 187 4.22 7.19 -4.22
C ILE A 187 3.45 6.25 -3.29
N THR A 188 4.17 5.34 -2.64
CA THR A 188 3.56 4.36 -1.73
C THR A 188 2.84 5.06 -0.57
N THR A 189 3.45 6.08 0.02
CA THR A 189 2.86 6.85 1.12
C THR A 189 1.60 7.60 0.68
N ASN A 190 1.64 8.26 -0.47
CA ASN A 190 0.49 8.99 -1.02
C ASN A 190 -0.68 8.06 -1.32
N VAL A 191 -0.43 6.89 -1.93
CA VAL A 191 -1.48 5.91 -2.19
C VAL A 191 -2.09 5.40 -0.88
N LEU A 192 -1.27 5.06 0.12
CA LEU A 192 -1.78 4.63 1.44
C LEU A 192 -2.63 5.73 2.09
N LEU A 193 -2.26 7.01 1.95
CA LEU A 193 -3.06 8.13 2.43
C LEU A 193 -4.40 8.26 1.67
N GLN A 194 -4.40 8.10 0.34
CA GLN A 194 -5.64 8.10 -0.45
C GLN A 194 -6.58 6.96 -0.02
N LEU A 195 -6.05 5.77 0.28
CA LEU A 195 -6.87 4.68 0.82
C LEU A 195 -7.52 5.05 2.16
N THR A 196 -6.89 5.91 2.96
CA THR A 196 -7.42 6.32 4.27
C THR A 196 -8.54 7.35 4.20
N GLU A 197 -8.89 7.84 3.01
CA GLU A 197 -10.08 8.69 2.82
C GLU A 197 -11.37 7.90 3.06
N LEU A 198 -11.37 6.60 2.78
CA LEU A 198 -12.45 5.69 3.12
C LEU A 198 -12.25 5.11 4.52
N SER A 199 -13.20 5.31 5.43
CA SER A 199 -13.07 4.89 6.84
C SER A 199 -12.84 3.38 7.03
N SER A 200 -13.45 2.54 6.19
CA SER A 200 -13.27 1.09 6.21
C SER A 200 -11.84 0.66 5.88
N LEU A 201 -11.24 1.28 4.85
CA LEU A 201 -9.85 1.04 4.45
C LEU A 201 -8.85 1.71 5.40
N ALA A 202 -9.16 2.92 5.88
CA ALA A 202 -8.36 3.64 6.87
C ALA A 202 -8.14 2.79 8.13
N THR A 203 -9.18 2.09 8.59
CA THR A 203 -9.08 1.18 9.74
C THR A 203 -8.09 0.04 9.47
N LEU A 204 -8.09 -0.53 8.26
CA LEU A 204 -7.14 -1.60 7.90
C LEU A 204 -5.69 -1.08 7.84
N VAL A 205 -5.48 0.11 7.28
CA VAL A 205 -4.15 0.74 7.20
C VAL A 205 -3.63 1.12 8.59
N PHE A 206 -4.42 1.86 9.38
CA PHE A 206 -3.96 2.40 10.67
C PHE A 206 -3.90 1.37 11.79
N THR A 207 -4.61 0.24 11.71
CA THR A 207 -4.49 -0.78 12.76
C THR A 207 -3.17 -1.53 12.73
N GLN A 208 -2.50 -1.62 11.56
CA GLN A 208 -1.31 -2.44 11.36
C GLN A 208 -0.08 -1.67 10.91
N HIS A 209 -0.28 -0.54 10.22
CA HIS A 209 0.80 0.16 9.50
C HIS A 209 0.86 1.65 9.85
N LEU A 210 0.24 2.08 10.96
CA LEU A 210 0.26 3.48 11.39
C LEU A 210 1.71 3.97 11.61
N GLY A 211 2.49 3.21 12.37
CA GLY A 211 3.88 3.55 12.67
C GLY A 211 4.75 3.65 11.41
N ASP A 212 4.48 2.80 10.41
CA ASP A 212 5.14 2.82 9.11
C ASP A 212 4.81 4.08 8.31
N VAL A 213 3.53 4.41 8.20
CA VAL A 213 3.06 5.60 7.49
C VAL A 213 3.58 6.87 8.16
N MET A 214 3.58 6.94 9.49
CA MET A 214 4.17 8.07 10.22
C MET A 214 5.67 8.18 10.01
N ALA A 215 6.40 7.06 10.06
CA ALA A 215 7.83 7.03 9.80
C ALA A 215 8.16 7.56 8.40
N ALA A 216 7.41 7.12 7.38
CA ALA A 216 7.55 7.60 6.01
C ALA A 216 7.27 9.10 5.88
N LEU A 217 6.17 9.59 6.46
CA LEU A 217 5.82 11.01 6.43
C LEU A 217 6.83 11.89 7.18
N CYS A 218 7.36 11.42 8.30
CA CYS A 218 8.43 12.09 9.02
C CYS A 218 9.69 12.22 8.16
N GLN A 219 10.09 11.13 7.49
CA GLN A 219 11.24 11.15 6.58
C GLN A 219 10.99 12.07 5.38
N LEU A 220 9.90 11.88 4.63
CA LEU A 220 9.59 12.67 3.45
C LEU A 220 9.43 14.17 3.78
N GLY A 221 8.85 14.49 4.93
CA GLY A 221 8.57 15.88 5.33
C GLY A 221 9.74 16.62 5.99
N TYR A 222 10.67 15.92 6.64
CA TYR A 222 11.70 16.52 7.50
C TYR A 222 13.13 16.00 7.30
N GLN A 223 13.37 15.06 6.36
CA GLN A 223 14.73 14.61 6.07
C GLN A 223 15.58 15.79 5.58
N PRO A 224 16.75 16.07 6.20
CA PRO A 224 17.61 17.17 5.79
C PRO A 224 18.21 16.93 4.41
N HIS A 225 18.32 17.99 3.61
CA HIS A 225 19.09 17.95 2.36
C HIS A 225 20.57 17.73 2.73
N TRP A 226 21.21 16.74 2.12
CA TRP A 226 22.61 16.44 2.38
C TRP A 226 23.57 17.29 1.52
N ALA A 227 23.04 18.30 0.83
CA ALA A 227 23.78 19.24 -0.03
C ALA A 227 24.91 20.03 0.66
N GLU A 228 25.10 19.94 1.99
CA GLU A 228 26.15 20.66 2.71
C GLU A 228 27.23 19.77 3.36
N ARG A 229 27.24 18.46 3.10
CA ARG A 229 28.27 17.57 3.70
C ARG A 229 29.06 16.79 2.64
N GLY A 230 29.72 17.52 1.75
CA GLY A 230 30.96 17.15 1.04
C GLY A 230 31.20 15.68 0.69
N GLY A 231 30.26 15.04 -0.02
CA GLY A 231 30.41 13.67 -0.50
C GLY A 231 29.85 13.52 -1.91
N SER A 232 30.74 13.15 -2.85
CA SER A 232 30.55 12.57 -4.19
C SER A 232 29.18 12.72 -4.89
N GLU A 233 29.23 13.34 -6.07
CA GLU A 233 28.18 13.68 -7.03
C GLU A 233 27.40 12.49 -7.66
N GLU A 234 27.30 11.33 -7.01
CA GLU A 234 26.81 10.10 -7.66
C GLU A 234 25.45 9.57 -7.16
N GLU A 235 24.80 10.22 -6.19
CA GLU A 235 23.44 9.86 -5.78
C GLU A 235 22.49 11.03 -6.01
N GLU A 236 22.22 11.39 -7.27
CA GLU A 236 21.01 12.13 -7.63
C GLU A 236 19.77 11.25 -7.37
N THR A 237 19.48 10.95 -6.10
CA THR A 237 18.13 10.57 -5.71
C THR A 237 17.26 11.77 -6.04
N GLN A 238 16.44 11.64 -7.08
CA GLN A 238 15.50 12.66 -7.54
C GLN A 238 14.91 13.41 -6.35
N GLU A 239 15.41 14.62 -6.16
CA GLU A 239 15.18 15.36 -4.93
C GLU A 239 13.70 15.73 -4.87
N LEU A 240 13.03 15.35 -3.79
CA LEU A 240 11.64 15.74 -3.56
C LEU A 240 11.52 17.27 -3.65
N CYS A 241 10.48 17.76 -4.29
CA CYS A 241 10.20 19.19 -4.35
C CYS A 241 9.85 19.73 -2.95
N ALA A 242 10.07 21.03 -2.72
CA ALA A 242 9.64 21.70 -1.49
C ALA A 242 8.13 21.55 -1.24
N GLU A 243 7.33 21.52 -2.31
CA GLU A 243 5.88 21.30 -2.28
C GLU A 243 5.53 19.90 -1.77
N GLU A 244 6.17 18.85 -2.30
CA GLU A 244 5.94 17.46 -1.86
C GLU A 244 6.26 17.28 -0.37
N ARG A 245 7.35 17.90 0.10
CA ARG A 245 7.70 17.89 1.53
C ARG A 245 6.64 18.59 2.37
N GLN A 246 6.12 19.73 1.90
CA GLN A 246 5.06 20.46 2.60
C GLN A 246 3.78 19.63 2.66
N THR A 247 3.37 19.00 1.57
CA THR A 247 2.22 18.08 1.52
C THR A 247 2.40 16.93 2.51
N CYS A 248 3.59 16.35 2.62
CA CYS A 248 3.86 15.29 3.61
C CYS A 248 3.73 15.79 5.06
N ARG A 249 4.19 17.02 5.35
CA ARG A 249 4.02 17.63 6.68
C ARG A 249 2.56 17.89 7.03
N GLU A 250 1.77 18.36 6.06
CA GLU A 250 0.35 18.60 6.23
C GLU A 250 -0.42 17.29 6.41
N ALA A 251 -0.11 16.27 5.62
CA ALA A 251 -0.67 14.93 5.76
C ALA A 251 -0.36 14.33 7.13
N LEU A 252 0.87 14.48 7.63
CA LEU A 252 1.23 14.05 8.98
C LEU A 252 0.41 14.78 10.04
N ARG A 253 0.29 16.11 9.96
CA ARG A 253 -0.53 16.89 10.90
C ARG A 253 -2.00 16.47 10.86
N GLY A 254 -2.55 16.26 9.66
CA GLY A 254 -3.92 15.79 9.46
C GLY A 254 -4.14 14.40 10.06
N LEU A 255 -3.20 13.47 9.86
CA LEU A 255 -3.24 12.13 10.43
C LEU A 255 -3.19 12.17 11.97
N LEU A 256 -2.29 12.97 12.54
CA LEU A 256 -2.17 13.15 13.99
C LEU A 256 -3.41 13.77 14.63
N GLY A 257 -4.17 14.58 13.87
CA GLY A 257 -5.45 15.14 14.32
C GLY A 257 -6.61 14.14 14.25
N LYS A 258 -6.55 13.15 13.35
CA LYS A 258 -7.65 12.20 13.10
C LYS A 258 -7.56 10.92 13.94
N VAL A 259 -6.35 10.46 14.25
CA VAL A 259 -6.16 9.19 14.97
C VAL A 259 -6.22 9.40 16.49
N TYR A 260 -6.76 8.41 17.19
CA TYR A 260 -6.85 8.43 18.65
C TYR A 260 -5.47 8.58 19.30
N GLN A 261 -5.31 9.61 20.14
CA GLN A 261 -3.98 10.03 20.61
C GLN A 261 -3.17 8.97 21.36
N PRO A 262 -3.77 8.12 22.21
CA PRO A 262 -3.02 7.03 22.83
C PRO A 262 -2.36 6.07 21.83
N ILE A 263 -2.96 5.85 20.66
CA ILE A 263 -2.35 5.03 19.61
C ILE A 263 -1.15 5.77 19.02
N ILE A 264 -1.28 7.06 18.72
CA ILE A 264 -0.18 7.89 18.22
C ILE A 264 0.99 7.87 19.21
N ILE A 265 0.72 8.12 20.50
CA ILE A 265 1.75 8.12 21.55
C ILE A 265 2.44 6.76 21.63
N LYS A 266 1.69 5.65 21.62
CA LYS A 266 2.25 4.30 21.60
C LYS A 266 3.19 4.11 20.40
N GLU A 267 2.75 4.46 19.20
CA GLU A 267 3.56 4.30 17.99
C GLU A 267 4.79 5.23 18.00
N LEU A 268 4.67 6.47 18.48
CA LEU A 268 5.82 7.38 18.64
C LEU A 268 6.84 6.86 19.66
N LEU A 269 6.38 6.27 20.77
CA LEU A 269 7.26 5.64 21.75
C LEU A 269 8.01 4.44 21.14
N ILE A 270 7.34 3.64 20.31
CA ILE A 270 7.98 2.54 19.56
C ILE A 270 9.03 3.10 18.59
N LEU A 271 8.70 4.17 17.86
CA LEU A 271 9.61 4.83 16.91
C LEU A 271 10.82 5.50 17.58
N GLN A 272 10.65 6.06 18.78
CA GLN A 272 11.75 6.59 19.59
C GLN A 272 12.65 5.48 20.19
N GLY A 273 12.34 4.21 19.89
CA GLY A 273 13.13 3.07 20.32
C GLY A 273 12.81 2.60 21.72
N GLY A 274 11.55 2.81 22.16
CA GLY A 274 10.91 2.31 23.39
C GLY A 274 11.89 1.94 24.49
N SER A 275 12.04 2.82 25.50
CA SER A 275 12.96 2.71 26.65
C SER A 275 13.72 1.38 26.69
N LYS A 276 15.03 1.40 26.40
CA LYS A 276 15.95 0.29 26.64
C LYS A 276 15.61 -0.33 28.01
N GLN A 277 14.92 -1.47 28.01
CA GLN A 277 14.69 -2.34 29.15
C GLN A 277 15.29 -3.69 28.79
#